data_AF-A0A166PM78-F1
#
_entry.id   AF-A0A166PM78-F1
#
_cell.length_a   1.000
_cell.length_b   1.000
_cell.length_c   1.000
_cell.angle_alpha   90.00
_cell.angle_beta   90.00
_cell.angle_gamma   90.00
#
_symmetry.space_group_name_H-M   'P 1'
#
loop_
_entity.id
_entity.type
_entity.pdbx_description
1 polymer ?
#
loop_
_entity_poly.entity_id
_entity_poly.type
_entity_poly.pdbx_seq_one_letter_code
_entity_poly.pdbx_strand_id
1 'polypeptide(L)'
;MPQTLTIAVCICEDVTLSDFIPPIDTDKCPTHSMNSADHNLLGPDLVGDAVPYRVKVDYLAPTLDPVKSASHVNFVMPTVNPTKTYQAAIQEGTQYDILWIPTGV
;
A
#
# COMPACT_ATOMS: atom_id res chain seq x y z
N MET A 1 -12.75 10.21 15.89
CA MET A 1 -11.82 10.34 14.74
C MET A 1 -11.09 9.01 14.59
N PRO A 2 -11.03 8.44 13.38
CA PRO A 2 -10.41 7.15 13.15
C PRO A 2 -8.88 7.22 13.34
N GLN A 3 -8.30 6.16 13.90
CA GLN A 3 -6.86 6.02 14.04
C GLN A 3 -6.23 5.65 12.69
N THR A 4 -5.14 6.31 12.32
CA THR A 4 -4.41 5.94 11.09
C THR A 4 -3.40 4.85 11.40
N LEU A 5 -3.50 3.72 10.70
CA LEU A 5 -2.52 2.64 10.66
C LEU A 5 -1.57 2.86 9.48
N THR A 6 -0.29 2.63 9.72
CA THR A 6 0.79 2.83 8.76
C THR A 6 1.34 1.47 8.30
N ILE A 7 1.37 1.26 6.99
CA ILE A 7 1.86 0.02 6.38
C ILE A 7 3.06 0.37 5.49
N ALA A 8 4.18 -0.29 5.73
CA ALA A 8 5.32 -0.27 4.81
C ALA A 8 5.30 -1.53 3.95
N VAL A 9 5.21 -1.37 2.63
CA VAL A 9 5.38 -2.46 1.67
C VAL A 9 6.80 -2.44 1.13
N CYS A 10 7.58 -3.47 1.45
CA CYS A 10 8.96 -3.60 1.03
C CYS A 10 9.04 -4.22 -0.37
N ILE A 11 9.31 -3.40 -1.38
CA ILE A 11 9.40 -3.81 -2.78
C ILE A 11 10.86 -3.82 -3.27
N CYS A 12 11.16 -4.70 -4.21
CA CYS A 12 12.41 -4.75 -4.95
C CYS A 12 12.12 -5.16 -6.40
N GLU A 13 13.11 -5.08 -7.29
CA GLU A 13 12.97 -5.58 -8.65
C GLU A 13 12.43 -7.02 -8.65
N ASP A 14 11.63 -7.32 -9.67
CA ASP A 14 10.95 -8.60 -9.85
C ASP A 14 9.98 -8.95 -8.70
N VAL A 15 9.35 -7.93 -8.10
CA VAL A 15 8.29 -8.15 -7.11
C VAL A 15 7.00 -8.67 -7.74
N THR A 16 6.34 -9.60 -7.06
CA THR A 16 5.02 -10.14 -7.42
C THR A 16 3.93 -9.16 -6.98
N LEU A 17 3.45 -8.33 -7.91
CA LEU A 17 2.45 -7.29 -7.60
C LEU A 17 1.12 -7.81 -7.05
N SER A 18 0.71 -9.03 -7.40
CA SER A 18 -0.52 -9.64 -6.87
C SER A 18 -0.48 -9.85 -5.36
N ASP A 19 0.71 -9.84 -4.76
CA ASP A 19 0.87 -10.05 -3.33
C ASP A 19 0.48 -8.82 -2.51
N PHE A 20 0.41 -7.63 -3.12
CA PHE A 20 0.13 -6.40 -2.39
C PHE A 20 -0.79 -5.41 -3.11
N ILE A 21 -0.91 -5.42 -4.45
CA ILE A 21 -1.82 -4.51 -5.16
C ILE A 21 -3.30 -4.82 -4.86
N PRO A 22 -3.81 -6.06 -5.02
CA PRO A 22 -5.20 -6.38 -4.68
C PRO A 22 -5.58 -6.03 -3.22
N PRO A 23 -4.75 -6.32 -2.20
CA PRO A 23 -5.04 -5.97 -0.81
C PRO A 23 -4.70 -4.51 -0.41
N ILE A 24 -4.32 -3.63 -1.34
CA ILE A 24 -4.02 -2.21 -1.04
C ILE A 24 -4.82 -1.24 -1.90
N ASP A 25 -4.93 -1.50 -3.21
CA ASP A 25 -5.22 -0.45 -4.19
C ASP A 25 -6.47 -0.71 -5.04
N THR A 26 -7.28 -1.68 -4.66
CA THR A 26 -8.57 -1.94 -5.33
C THR A 26 -9.74 -1.47 -4.49
N ASP A 27 -10.75 -0.94 -5.14
CA ASP A 27 -12.06 -0.54 -4.61
C ASP A 27 -12.85 -1.69 -3.94
N LYS A 28 -12.41 -2.94 -4.14
CA LYS A 28 -12.92 -4.12 -3.43
C LYS A 28 -12.05 -4.56 -2.25
N CYS A 29 -10.99 -3.82 -1.96
CA CYS A 29 -10.07 -4.11 -0.88
C CYS A 29 -10.56 -3.53 0.46
N PRO A 30 -10.44 -4.26 1.58
CA PRO A 30 -10.71 -3.73 2.92
C PRO A 30 -9.94 -2.45 3.24
N THR A 31 -8.67 -2.30 2.82
CA THR A 31 -7.84 -1.12 3.16
C THR A 31 -8.27 0.13 2.39
N HIS A 32 -8.58 0.01 1.09
CA HIS A 32 -9.19 1.09 0.30
C HIS A 32 -10.59 1.42 0.83
N SER A 33 -11.41 0.41 1.12
CA SER A 33 -12.75 0.57 1.68
C SER A 33 -12.74 1.29 3.04
N MET A 34 -11.72 1.07 3.88
CA MET A 34 -11.52 1.81 5.12
C MET A 34 -11.28 3.29 4.87
N ASN A 35 -10.47 3.63 3.87
CA ASN A 35 -10.17 5.02 3.51
C ASN A 35 -11.34 5.73 2.82
N SER A 36 -12.17 4.99 2.09
CA SER A 36 -13.37 5.50 1.41
C SER A 36 -14.64 5.42 2.27
N ALA A 37 -14.54 5.07 3.56
CA ALA A 37 -15.69 4.89 4.44
C ALA A 37 -16.57 6.16 4.56
N ASP A 38 -15.96 7.34 4.40
CA ASP A 38 -16.64 8.64 4.44
C ASP A 38 -17.32 9.01 3.11
N HIS A 39 -17.05 8.24 2.05
CA HIS A 39 -17.59 8.41 0.68
C HIS A 39 -18.37 7.17 0.23
N ASN A 40 -19.00 6.45 1.16
CA ASN A 40 -19.84 5.32 0.80
C ASN A 40 -21.06 5.79 -0.03
N LEU A 41 -21.67 4.86 -0.77
CA LEU A 41 -22.88 5.15 -1.57
C LEU A 41 -24.13 5.41 -0.69
N LEU A 42 -24.05 5.10 0.60
CA LEU A 42 -25.17 5.09 1.56
C LEU A 42 -25.21 6.32 2.47
N GLY A 43 -24.26 7.25 2.33
CA GLY A 43 -24.04 8.38 3.22
C GLY A 43 -23.05 8.09 4.38
N PRO A 44 -22.24 9.09 4.80
CA PRO A 44 -21.21 8.94 5.82
C PRO A 44 -21.76 8.50 7.18
N ASP A 45 -23.02 8.85 7.49
CA ASP A 45 -23.67 8.58 8.79
C ASP A 45 -23.92 7.08 9.08
N LEU A 46 -23.85 6.19 8.07
CA LEU A 46 -24.11 4.75 8.26
C LEU A 46 -22.85 3.90 8.43
N VAL A 47 -21.67 4.39 8.01
CA VAL A 47 -20.44 3.58 7.97
C VAL A 47 -19.19 4.38 8.38
N GLY A 48 -19.12 5.68 8.13
CA GLY A 48 -17.93 6.50 8.37
C GLY A 48 -17.43 6.45 9.82
N ASP A 49 -18.37 6.58 10.78
CA ASP A 49 -18.11 6.48 12.21
C ASP A 49 -17.89 5.05 12.71
N ALA A 50 -18.33 4.04 11.96
CA ALA A 50 -18.20 2.62 12.32
C ALA A 50 -16.84 2.04 11.95
N VAL A 51 -16.04 2.73 11.13
CA VAL A 51 -14.70 2.28 10.74
C VAL A 51 -13.65 2.97 11.61
N PRO A 52 -13.10 2.29 12.63
CA PRO A 52 -12.20 2.91 13.61
C PRO A 52 -10.80 3.20 13.07
N TYR A 53 -10.46 2.66 11.90
CA TYR A 53 -9.13 2.77 11.31
C TYR A 53 -9.15 3.39 9.90
N ARG A 54 -8.08 4.10 9.56
CA ARG A 54 -7.69 4.49 8.20
C ARG A 54 -6.30 3.93 7.93
N VAL A 55 -5.94 3.73 6.67
CA VAL A 55 -4.67 3.10 6.29
C VAL A 55 -3.84 4.06 5.45
N LYS A 56 -2.59 4.30 5.86
CA LYS A 56 -1.57 4.96 5.04
C LYS A 56 -0.55 3.92 4.61
N VAL A 57 -0.27 3.86 3.31
CA VAL A 57 0.70 2.92 2.74
C VAL A 57 1.92 3.69 2.22
N ASP A 58 3.10 3.23 2.60
CA ASP A 58 4.38 3.66 2.06
C ASP A 58 5.05 2.49 1.33
N TYR A 59 5.54 2.73 0.11
CA TYR A 59 6.28 1.76 -0.69
C TYR A 59 7.78 1.99 -0.47
N LEU A 60 8.42 1.04 0.22
CA LEU A 60 9.84 1.10 0.55
C LEU A 60 10.64 0.28 -0.45
N ALA A 61 11.71 0.87 -0.99
CA ALA A 61 12.59 0.19 -1.95
C ALA A 61 14.07 0.50 -1.72
N PRO A 62 15.02 -0.18 -2.38
CA PRO A 62 16.45 0.16 -2.28
C PRO A 62 16.77 1.55 -2.85
N THR A 63 16.13 1.93 -3.96
CA THR A 63 16.25 3.23 -4.63
C THR A 63 14.87 3.87 -4.82
N LEU A 64 14.82 5.09 -5.37
CA LEU A 64 13.56 5.74 -5.76
C LEU A 64 13.19 5.48 -7.23
N ASP A 65 13.97 4.63 -7.91
CA ASP A 65 13.65 4.25 -9.29
C ASP A 65 12.37 3.40 -9.32
N PRO A 66 11.54 3.50 -10.38
CA PRO A 66 10.36 2.66 -10.51
C PRO A 66 10.73 1.17 -10.50
N VAL A 67 10.15 0.43 -9.57
CA VAL A 67 10.38 -1.01 -9.40
C VAL A 67 9.50 -1.77 -10.39
N LYS A 68 10.09 -2.69 -11.16
CA LYS A 68 9.36 -3.48 -12.14
C LYS A 68 8.77 -4.73 -11.52
N SER A 69 7.62 -5.13 -12.03
CA SER A 69 7.00 -6.40 -11.65
C SER A 69 7.69 -7.58 -12.30
N ALA A 70 7.70 -8.69 -11.57
CA ALA A 70 8.10 -10.00 -12.07
C ALA A 70 7.28 -10.49 -13.28
N SER A 71 6.02 -10.08 -13.36
CA SER A 71 5.08 -10.53 -14.39
C SER A 71 4.77 -9.42 -15.38
N HIS A 72 4.68 -9.80 -16.66
CA HIS A 72 4.16 -8.92 -17.71
C HIS A 72 2.66 -9.16 -17.89
N VAL A 73 1.92 -8.08 -18.13
CA VAL A 73 0.54 -8.16 -18.61
C VAL A 73 0.56 -7.76 -20.08
N ASN A 74 0.50 -8.76 -20.96
CA ASN A 74 0.74 -8.60 -22.40
C ASN A 74 2.13 -7.98 -22.68
N PHE A 75 2.17 -6.82 -23.35
CA PHE A 75 3.39 -6.06 -23.66
C PHE A 75 3.69 -4.95 -22.63
N VAL A 76 2.93 -4.89 -21.54
CA VAL A 76 3.10 -3.88 -20.48
C VAL A 76 3.83 -4.52 -19.31
N MET A 77 4.85 -3.82 -18.82
CA MET A 77 5.56 -4.13 -17.59
C MET A 77 5.08 -3.12 -16.52
N PRO A 78 4.16 -3.53 -15.64
CA PRO A 78 3.77 -2.70 -14.51
C PRO A 78 4.97 -2.26 -13.68
N THR A 79 4.94 -1.01 -13.24
CA THR A 79 5.96 -0.45 -12.34
C THR A 79 5.30 0.21 -11.14
N VAL A 80 5.94 0.11 -9.98
CA VAL A 80 5.52 0.80 -8.76
C VAL A 80 6.58 1.83 -8.40
N ASN A 81 6.14 3.06 -8.14
CA ASN A 81 7.02 4.13 -7.70
C ASN A 81 7.22 4.04 -6.19
N PRO A 82 8.45 3.90 -5.69
CA PRO A 82 8.71 3.93 -4.26
C PRO A 82 8.36 5.30 -3.67
N THR A 83 7.79 5.31 -2.46
CA THR A 83 7.57 6.57 -1.72
C THR A 83 8.80 6.95 -0.89
N LYS A 84 9.62 5.96 -0.50
CA LYS A 84 10.82 6.17 0.32
C LYS A 84 11.83 5.03 0.14
N THR A 85 13.10 5.27 0.42
CA THR A 85 14.10 4.20 0.46
C THR A 85 14.16 3.51 1.82
N TYR A 86 14.61 2.25 1.86
CA TYR A 86 14.86 1.54 3.12
C TYR A 86 15.79 2.33 4.04
N GLN A 87 16.88 2.87 3.48
CA GLN A 87 17.87 3.61 4.24
C GLN A 87 17.31 4.89 4.84
N ALA A 88 16.50 5.65 4.08
CA ALA A 88 15.85 6.85 4.59
C ALA A 88 14.88 6.51 5.73
N ALA A 89 14.05 5.47 5.57
CA ALA A 89 13.13 5.02 6.62
C ALA A 89 13.86 4.64 7.93
N ILE A 90 15.01 3.96 7.82
CA ILE A 90 15.84 3.59 8.97
C ILE A 90 16.48 4.82 9.62
N GLN A 91 17.06 5.73 8.83
CA GLN A 91 17.71 6.94 9.34
C GLN A 91 16.75 7.89 10.04
N GLU A 92 15.53 8.02 9.52
CA GLU A 92 14.46 8.82 10.11
C GLU A 92 13.84 8.15 11.35
N GLY A 93 14.17 6.89 11.63
CA GLY A 93 13.56 6.12 12.71
C GLY A 93 12.06 5.92 12.52
N THR A 94 11.59 5.81 11.27
CA THR A 94 10.17 5.66 10.97
C THR A 94 9.67 4.33 11.53
N GLN A 95 8.60 4.37 12.34
CA GLN A 95 7.90 3.18 12.80
C GLN A 95 6.64 2.97 11.98
N TYR A 96 6.42 1.72 11.56
CA TYR A 96 5.21 1.29 10.87
C TYR A 96 4.46 0.29 11.74
N ASP A 97 3.13 0.32 11.69
CA ASP A 97 2.29 -0.64 12.40
C ASP A 97 2.38 -2.04 11.75
N ILE A 98 2.57 -2.08 10.43
CA ILE A 98 2.70 -3.31 9.65
C ILE A 98 3.88 -3.18 8.67
N LEU A 99 4.71 -4.21 8.63
CA LEU A 99 5.70 -4.43 7.57
C LEU A 99 5.23 -5.56 6.66
N TRP A 100 4.98 -5.25 5.40
CA TRP A 100 4.55 -6.21 4.38
C TRP A 100 5.71 -6.50 3.44
N ILE A 101 6.12 -7.76 3.36
CA ILE A 101 7.19 -8.21 2.46
C ILE A 101 6.58 -9.14 1.41
N PRO A 102 6.19 -8.62 0.22
CA PRO A 102 5.73 -9.44 -0.89
C PRO A 102 6.84 -10.36 -1.42
N THR A 103 6.44 -11.42 -2.13
CA THR A 103 7.39 -12.30 -2.81
C THR A 103 7.90 -11.67 -4.10
N GLY A 104 9.01 -12.21 -4.63
CA GLY A 104 9.55 -11.90 -5.95
C GLY A 104 10.16 -13.17 -6.57
N VAL A 105 10.45 -13.13 -7.88
CA VAL A 105 11.05 -14.26 -8.63
C VAL A 105 12.41 -13.91 -9.21
#